data_AF-A0A833SKL4-F1
#
_entry.id   AF-A0A833SKL4-F1
#
_cell.length_a   1.000
_cell.length_b   1.000
_cell.length_c   1.000
_cell.angle_alpha   90.00
_cell.angle_beta   90.00
_cell.angle_gamma   90.00
#
_symmetry.space_group_name_H-M   'P 1'
#
loop_
_entity.id
_entity.type
_entity.pdbx_description
1 polymer ?
#
loop_
_entity_poly.entity_id
_entity_poly.type
_entity_poly.pdbx_seq_one_letter_code
_entity_poly.pdbx_strand_id
1 'polypeptide(L)'
;MSFYNKLLTNKLVCVMMFTKKSKEDFVCSTCTKNCKRAHGYTNLISHLRTYHTTYLEDAAKAAKDRNALRLCAIDDETRTIFRWCEWVVLDRLPLNFIERKMTRENACLPTISAKTVKLYLLRIFESTEGRVTEELLLSFGIVKHR
;
A
#
# COMPACT_ATOMS: atom_id res chain seq x y z
N MET A 1 -17.64 3.58 3.47
CA MET A 1 -17.32 2.39 2.65
C MET A 1 -15.80 2.33 2.47
N SER A 2 -15.19 1.24 2.93
CA SER A 2 -13.73 1.11 3.15
C SER A 2 -12.93 1.12 1.84
N PHE A 3 -12.02 2.09 1.71
CA PHE A 3 -11.12 2.28 0.56
C PHE A 3 -9.81 1.46 0.63
N TYR A 4 -9.77 0.37 1.41
CA TYR A 4 -8.55 -0.43 1.61
C TYR A 4 -8.44 -1.71 0.77
N ASN A 5 -9.17 -1.82 -0.33
CA ASN A 5 -8.98 -2.94 -1.28
C ASN A 5 -7.94 -2.59 -2.35
N LYS A 6 -6.67 -2.38 -1.94
CA LYS A 6 -5.57 -2.73 -2.84
C LYS A 6 -5.65 -4.24 -3.00
N LEU A 7 -6.31 -4.69 -4.07
CA LEU A 7 -6.60 -6.11 -4.34
C LEU A 7 -5.33 -6.93 -4.14
N LEU A 8 -5.24 -7.62 -3.00
CA LEU A 8 -4.14 -8.52 -2.72
C LEU A 8 -4.14 -9.56 -3.84
N THR A 9 -3.04 -9.65 -4.59
CA THR A 9 -2.93 -10.66 -5.65
C THR A 9 -3.02 -12.05 -5.02
N ASN A 10 -3.60 -13.02 -5.74
CA ASN A 10 -3.67 -14.41 -5.26
C ASN A 10 -2.29 -14.96 -4.85
N LYS A 11 -1.24 -14.52 -5.55
CA LYS A 11 0.15 -14.84 -5.20
C LYS A 11 0.51 -14.33 -3.80
N LEU A 12 0.22 -13.06 -3.49
CA LEU A 12 0.52 -12.45 -2.20
C LEU A 12 -0.29 -13.09 -1.08
N VAL A 13 -1.59 -13.33 -1.30
CA VAL A 13 -2.44 -14.04 -0.34
C VAL A 13 -1.87 -15.42 -0.03
N CYS A 14 -1.45 -16.18 -1.05
CA CYS A 14 -0.86 -17.49 -0.84
C CYS A 14 0.47 -17.44 -0.07
N VAL A 15 1.30 -16.43 -0.32
CA VAL A 15 2.55 -16.22 0.42
C VAL A 15 2.30 -15.91 1.89
N MET A 16 1.24 -15.17 2.21
CA MET A 16 0.91 -14.79 3.59
C MET A 16 0.19 -15.91 4.36
N MET A 17 -0.73 -16.62 3.69
CA MET A 17 -1.62 -17.59 4.36
C MET A 17 -1.09 -19.02 4.32
N PHE A 18 -0.07 -19.34 3.53
CA PHE A 18 0.46 -20.70 3.42
C PHE A 18 1.97 -20.75 3.64
N THR A 19 2.41 -21.85 4.25
CA THR A 19 3.82 -22.25 4.32
C THR A 19 4.13 -23.20 3.17
N LYS A 20 5.12 -22.85 2.33
CA LYS A 20 5.53 -23.69 1.21
C LYS A 20 6.44 -24.83 1.68
N LYS A 21 6.07 -26.08 1.40
CA LYS A 21 6.89 -27.28 1.69
C LYS A 21 7.65 -27.78 0.47
N SER A 22 7.04 -27.74 -0.72
CA SER A 22 7.66 -28.18 -1.97
C SER A 22 7.23 -27.27 -3.14
N LYS A 23 7.55 -27.62 -4.39
CA LYS A 23 7.07 -26.86 -5.56
C LYS A 23 5.54 -26.81 -5.65
N GLU A 24 4.88 -27.85 -5.18
CA GLU A 24 3.42 -28.04 -5.30
C GLU A 24 2.73 -28.19 -3.95
N ASP A 25 3.44 -28.51 -2.88
CA ASP A 25 2.85 -28.71 -1.55
C ASP A 25 2.94 -27.44 -0.70
N PHE A 26 1.77 -27.00 -0.23
CA PHE A 26 1.58 -25.87 0.66
C PHE A 26 0.83 -26.35 1.91
N VAL A 27 1.09 -25.71 3.05
CA VAL A 27 0.37 -25.96 4.30
C VAL A 27 -0.33 -24.69 4.70
N CYS A 28 -1.65 -24.76 4.92
CA CYS A 28 -2.41 -23.62 5.40
C CYS A 28 -1.93 -23.23 6.80
N SER A 29 -1.60 -21.95 7.00
CA SER A 29 -1.05 -21.48 8.27
C SER A 29 -2.11 -21.36 9.36
N THR A 30 -3.41 -21.35 8.99
CA THR A 30 -4.53 -21.26 9.92
C THR A 30 -5.01 -22.63 10.38
N CYS A 31 -5.24 -23.57 9.45
CA CYS A 31 -5.78 -24.90 9.77
C CYS A 31 -4.77 -26.04 9.67
N THR A 32 -3.51 -25.77 9.32
CA THR A 32 -2.42 -26.75 9.16
C THR A 32 -2.66 -27.83 8.09
N LYS A 33 -3.73 -27.71 7.29
CA LYS A 33 -4.06 -28.66 6.21
C LYS A 33 -3.07 -28.55 5.05
N ASN A 34 -2.62 -29.70 4.55
CA ASN A 34 -1.85 -29.78 3.33
C ASN A 34 -2.74 -29.50 2.11
N CYS A 35 -2.32 -28.56 1.27
CA CYS A 35 -2.97 -28.16 0.04
C CYS A 35 -1.98 -28.27 -1.12
N LYS A 36 -2.42 -28.88 -2.21
CA LYS A 36 -1.61 -28.99 -3.43
C LYS A 36 -1.94 -27.88 -4.42
N ARG A 37 -0.90 -27.29 -4.97
CA ARG A 37 -0.97 -26.31 -6.05
C ARG A 37 -0.99 -27.06 -7.38
N ALA A 38 -2.06 -26.88 -8.15
CA ALA A 38 -2.11 -27.30 -9.55
C ALA A 38 -1.54 -26.19 -10.45
N HIS A 39 -2.28 -25.78 -11.49
CA HIS A 39 -1.91 -24.65 -12.34
C HIS A 39 -2.34 -23.31 -11.70
N GLY A 40 -1.40 -22.60 -11.08
CA GLY A 40 -1.66 -21.30 -10.48
C GLY A 40 -2.02 -21.38 -8.99
N TYR A 41 -2.75 -20.39 -8.46
CA TYR A 41 -3.07 -20.28 -7.02
C TYR A 41 -4.53 -20.57 -6.69
N THR A 42 -5.36 -20.84 -7.70
CA THR A 42 -6.82 -20.94 -7.58
C THR A 42 -7.26 -21.98 -6.55
N ASN A 43 -6.61 -23.14 -6.51
CA ASN A 43 -6.96 -24.21 -5.56
C ASN A 43 -6.69 -23.80 -4.10
N LEU A 44 -5.61 -23.05 -3.87
CA LEU A 44 -5.27 -22.54 -2.54
C LEU A 44 -6.26 -21.44 -2.12
N ILE A 45 -6.62 -20.55 -3.03
CA ILE A 45 -7.65 -19.51 -2.78
C ILE A 45 -9.03 -20.13 -2.55
N SER A 46 -9.38 -21.17 -3.31
CA SER A 46 -10.64 -21.89 -3.10
C SER A 46 -10.69 -22.54 -1.72
N HIS A 47 -9.58 -23.14 -1.26
CA HIS A 47 -9.50 -23.63 0.12
C HIS A 47 -9.73 -22.50 1.13
N LEU A 48 -9.06 -21.35 0.99
CA LEU A 48 -9.26 -20.22 1.89
C LEU A 48 -10.71 -19.72 1.87
N ARG A 49 -11.31 -19.57 0.69
CA ARG A 49 -12.69 -19.09 0.56
C ARG A 49 -13.70 -20.01 1.24
N THR A 50 -13.48 -21.32 1.17
CA THR A 50 -14.40 -22.32 1.75
C THR A 50 -14.25 -22.46 3.26
N TYR A 51 -13.02 -22.39 3.79
CA TYR A 51 -12.73 -22.74 5.19
C TYR A 51 -12.34 -21.54 6.07
N HIS A 52 -12.00 -20.40 5.47
CA HIS A 52 -11.48 -19.21 6.13
C HIS A 52 -12.11 -17.95 5.54
N THR A 53 -13.35 -17.63 5.91
CA THR A 53 -14.10 -16.49 5.33
C THR A 53 -13.41 -15.14 5.52
N THR A 54 -12.61 -14.98 6.58
CA THR A 54 -11.81 -13.78 6.90
C THR A 54 -10.44 -13.73 6.23
N TYR A 55 -10.10 -14.67 5.35
CA TYR A 55 -8.74 -14.83 4.83
C TYR A 55 -8.15 -13.58 4.17
N LEU A 56 -8.97 -12.70 3.61
CA LEU A 56 -8.49 -11.44 2.99
C LEU A 56 -8.04 -10.43 4.05
N GLU A 57 -8.79 -10.32 5.15
CA GLU A 57 -8.45 -9.45 6.27
C GLU A 57 -7.21 -9.98 6.99
N ASP A 58 -7.15 -11.31 7.19
CA ASP A 58 -6.01 -11.99 7.78
C ASP A 58 -4.76 -11.86 6.89
N ALA A 59 -4.90 -11.99 5.57
CA ALA A 59 -3.79 -11.79 4.63
C ALA A 59 -3.35 -10.33 4.57
N ALA A 60 -4.27 -9.37 4.66
CA ALA A 60 -3.96 -7.94 4.71
C ALA A 60 -3.21 -7.59 6.00
N LYS A 61 -3.69 -8.11 7.14
CA LYS A 61 -3.05 -7.96 8.45
C LYS A 61 -1.67 -8.61 8.46
N ALA A 62 -1.56 -9.85 7.99
CA ALA A 62 -0.27 -10.53 7.88
C ALA A 62 0.68 -9.81 6.91
N ALA A 63 0.20 -9.24 5.81
CA ALA A 63 1.03 -8.43 4.92
C ALA A 63 1.54 -7.15 5.58
N LYS A 64 0.73 -6.54 6.46
CA LYS A 64 1.11 -5.39 7.29
C LYS A 64 2.13 -5.78 8.37
N ASP A 65 1.90 -6.90 9.04
CA ASP A 65 2.66 -7.35 10.21
C ASP A 65 3.99 -8.04 9.83
N ARG A 66 4.03 -8.80 8.72
CA ARG A 66 5.24 -9.46 8.20
C ARG A 66 6.27 -8.47 7.67
N ASN A 67 5.90 -7.19 7.60
CA ASN A 67 6.81 -6.10 7.28
C ASN A 67 7.52 -5.61 8.53
N ALA A 68 8.38 -6.45 9.13
CA ALA A 68 9.17 -6.12 10.32
C ALA A 68 10.07 -4.87 10.13
N LEU A 69 10.32 -4.47 8.88
CA LEU A 69 11.06 -3.25 8.50
C LEU A 69 10.19 -2.14 7.89
N ARG A 70 8.86 -2.33 7.75
CA ARG A 70 7.95 -1.41 7.03
C ARG A 70 8.40 -1.03 5.60
N LEU A 71 9.27 -1.82 4.98
CA LEU A 71 9.68 -1.59 3.59
C LEU A 71 8.58 -2.10 2.68
N CYS A 72 7.68 -1.22 2.24
CA CYS A 72 7.07 -1.47 0.93
C CYS A 72 8.24 -1.57 -0.05
N ALA A 73 8.33 -2.63 -0.85
CA ALA A 73 9.01 -2.51 -2.13
C ALA A 73 8.18 -1.49 -2.93
N ILE A 74 8.44 -0.21 -2.69
CA ILE A 74 7.84 0.90 -3.40
C ILE A 74 8.45 0.82 -4.79
N ASP A 75 7.62 0.61 -5.80
CA ASP A 75 8.07 0.63 -7.18
C ASP A 75 8.71 2.00 -7.49
N ASP A 76 9.63 2.02 -8.46
CA ASP A 76 10.39 3.23 -8.78
C ASP A 76 9.50 4.40 -9.22
N GLU A 77 8.34 4.12 -9.81
CA GLU A 77 7.36 5.13 -10.20
C GLU A 77 6.74 5.80 -8.97
N THR A 78 6.25 5.01 -8.01
CA THR A 78 5.71 5.53 -6.74
C THR A 78 6.78 6.32 -5.96
N ARG A 79 8.04 5.84 -5.95
CA ARG A 79 9.15 6.56 -5.31
C ARG A 79 9.41 7.89 -5.99
N THR A 80 9.41 7.92 -7.32
CA THR A 80 9.63 9.13 -8.11
C THR A 80 8.54 10.16 -7.84
N ILE A 81 7.27 9.74 -7.88
CA ILE A 81 6.11 10.61 -7.60
C ILE A 81 6.24 11.22 -6.20
N PHE A 82 6.54 10.40 -5.19
CA PHE A 82 6.67 10.87 -3.82
C PHE A 82 7.82 11.88 -3.68
N ARG A 83 8.99 11.63 -4.28
CA ARG A 83 10.14 12.56 -4.21
C ARG A 83 9.83 13.91 -4.86
N TRP A 84 9.12 13.93 -5.98
CA TRP A 84 8.66 15.18 -6.57
C TRP A 84 7.65 15.92 -5.68
N CYS A 85 6.71 15.19 -5.05
CA CYS A 85 5.75 15.78 -4.12
C CYS A 85 6.45 16.36 -2.89
N GLU A 86 7.37 15.61 -2.30
CA GLU A 86 8.19 16.00 -1.14
C GLU A 86 8.95 17.28 -1.45
N TRP A 87 9.65 17.35 -2.59
CA TRP A 87 10.42 18.53 -2.97
C TRP A 87 9.54 19.76 -3.13
N VAL A 88 8.41 19.64 -3.85
CA VAL A 88 7.47 20.75 -4.06
C VAL A 88 6.91 21.29 -2.75
N VAL A 89 6.54 20.38 -1.82
CA VAL A 89 5.89 20.75 -0.55
C VAL A 89 6.90 21.34 0.43
N LEU A 90 8.04 20.68 0.64
CA LEU A 90 9.01 21.08 1.65
C LEU A 90 9.72 22.39 1.28
N ASP A 91 10.06 22.59 0.00
CA ASP A 91 10.71 23.81 -0.47
C ASP A 91 9.73 24.89 -0.94
N ARG A 92 8.41 24.65 -0.81
CA ARG A 92 7.33 25.58 -1.17
C ARG A 92 7.42 26.08 -2.62
N LEU A 93 7.72 25.17 -3.54
CA LEU A 93 7.94 25.50 -4.94
C LEU A 93 6.62 25.53 -5.73
N PRO A 94 6.49 26.40 -6.75
CA PRO A 94 5.33 26.37 -7.63
C PRO A 94 5.29 25.09 -8.47
N LEU A 95 4.11 24.55 -8.79
CA LEU A 95 3.98 23.31 -9.56
C LEU A 95 4.66 23.36 -10.94
N ASN A 96 4.75 24.54 -11.56
CA ASN A 96 5.42 24.70 -12.84
C ASN A 96 6.95 24.44 -12.77
N PHE A 97 7.54 24.44 -11.57
CA PHE A 97 8.96 24.18 -11.34
C PHE A 97 9.41 22.85 -11.95
N ILE A 98 8.57 21.82 -11.84
CA ILE A 98 8.84 20.43 -12.22
C ILE A 98 8.99 20.27 -13.74
N GLU A 99 8.38 21.18 -14.50
CA GLU A 99 8.39 21.15 -15.96
C GLU A 99 9.41 22.11 -16.56
N ARG A 100 10.11 22.91 -15.75
CA ARG A 100 11.16 23.82 -16.25
C ARG A 100 12.32 23.01 -16.81
N LYS A 101 12.84 23.45 -17.95
CA LYS A 101 13.97 22.81 -18.65
C LYS A 101 15.18 22.61 -17.72
N MET A 102 15.63 23.68 -17.07
CA MET A 102 16.77 23.61 -16.13
C MET A 102 16.51 22.63 -14.97
N THR A 103 15.29 22.59 -14.43
CA THR A 103 14.96 21.65 -13.37
C THR A 103 15.07 20.21 -13.86
N ARG A 104 14.57 19.89 -15.06
CA ARG A 104 14.62 18.54 -15.63
C ARG A 104 16.04 18.09 -15.98
N GLU A 105 16.88 19.01 -16.45
CA GLU A 105 18.28 18.72 -16.77
C GLU A 105 19.13 18.45 -15.52
N ASN A 106 18.79 19.06 -14.39
CA ASN A 106 19.56 18.97 -13.16
C ASN A 106 18.96 18.02 -12.11
N ALA A 107 17.69 17.64 -12.24
CA ALA A 107 17.05 16.70 -11.32
C ALA A 107 17.52 15.27 -11.58
N CYS A 108 18.01 14.58 -10.55
CA CYS A 108 18.28 13.13 -10.59
C CYS A 108 16.99 12.28 -10.47
N LEU A 109 15.86 12.78 -10.95
CA LEU A 109 14.55 12.13 -10.87
C LEU A 109 13.98 11.95 -12.28
N PRO A 110 13.30 10.81 -12.57
CA PRO A 110 12.57 10.67 -13.83
C PRO A 110 11.56 11.79 -14.01
N THR A 111 11.42 12.28 -15.25
CA THR A 111 10.53 13.40 -15.57
C THR A 111 9.08 13.01 -15.39
N ILE A 112 8.30 13.88 -14.75
CA ILE A 112 6.85 13.74 -14.64
C ILE A 112 6.15 15.06 -14.97
N SER A 113 4.84 14.99 -15.19
CA SER A 113 4.04 16.19 -15.46
C SER A 113 3.59 16.88 -14.18
N ALA A 114 3.43 18.20 -14.23
CA ALA A 114 2.85 18.98 -13.14
C ALA A 114 1.42 18.49 -12.80
N LYS A 115 0.68 18.01 -13.81
CA LYS A 115 -0.65 17.40 -13.64
C LYS A 115 -0.60 16.14 -12.78
N THR A 116 0.38 15.26 -13.01
CA THR A 116 0.58 14.04 -12.22
C THR A 116 0.90 14.40 -10.76
N VAL A 117 1.83 15.33 -10.54
CA VAL A 117 2.18 15.76 -9.17
C VAL A 117 0.99 16.37 -8.46
N LYS A 118 0.25 17.25 -9.12
CA LYS A 118 -0.98 17.83 -8.56
C LYS A 118 -1.97 16.77 -8.10
N LEU A 119 -2.22 15.74 -8.92
CA LEU A 119 -3.11 14.63 -8.56
C LEU A 119 -2.66 13.93 -7.28
N TYR A 120 -1.36 13.61 -7.17
CA TYR A 120 -0.85 12.90 -6.00
C TYR A 120 -0.72 13.78 -4.76
N LEU A 121 -0.43 15.07 -4.90
CA LEU A 121 -0.50 16.02 -3.78
C LEU A 121 -1.90 16.10 -3.19
N LEU A 122 -2.95 16.11 -4.01
CA LEU A 122 -4.33 16.07 -3.53
C LEU A 122 -4.62 14.77 -2.76
N ARG A 123 -4.16 13.62 -3.27
CA ARG A 123 -4.32 12.34 -2.57
C ARG A 123 -3.54 12.28 -1.25
N ILE A 124 -2.33 12.85 -1.22
CA ILE A 124 -1.53 12.96 0.01
C ILE A 124 -2.25 13.87 1.01
N PHE A 125 -2.82 14.99 0.55
CA PHE A 125 -3.61 15.90 1.37
C PHE A 125 -4.81 15.18 2.00
N GLU A 126 -5.66 14.54 1.19
CA GLU A 126 -6.83 13.79 1.68
C GLU A 126 -6.43 12.71 2.71
N SER A 127 -5.36 11.96 2.43
CA SER A 127 -4.86 10.95 3.36
C SER A 127 -4.29 11.55 4.65
N THR A 128 -3.65 12.71 4.57
CA THR A 128 -3.04 13.39 5.72
C THR A 128 -4.11 14.03 6.58
N GLU A 129 -5.13 14.64 5.97
CA GLU A 129 -6.29 15.22 6.66
C GLU A 129 -7.02 14.16 7.50
N GLY A 130 -7.26 12.97 6.94
CA GLY A 130 -7.85 11.85 7.69
C GLY A 130 -7.01 11.48 8.92
N ARG A 131 -5.69 11.36 8.75
CA ARG A 131 -4.78 11.02 9.85
C ARG A 131 -4.68 12.11 10.91
N VAL A 132 -4.59 13.37 10.48
CA VAL A 132 -4.58 14.53 11.39
C VAL A 132 -5.88 14.59 12.18
N THR A 133 -7.02 14.31 11.54
CA THR A 133 -8.32 14.24 12.23
C THR A 133 -8.34 13.14 13.29
N GLU A 134 -7.85 11.95 12.97
CA GLU A 134 -7.72 10.84 13.95
C GLU A 134 -6.80 11.22 15.12
N GLU A 135 -5.61 11.78 14.85
CA GLU A 135 -4.64 12.17 15.87
C GLU A 135 -5.15 13.34 16.74
N LEU A 136 -5.83 14.32 16.14
CA LEU A 136 -6.44 15.44 16.86
C LEU A 136 -7.61 15.01 17.74
N LEU A 137 -8.50 14.12 17.26
CA LEU A 137 -9.63 13.60 18.06
C LEU A 137 -9.16 12.81 19.29
N LEU A 138 -8.00 12.16 19.21
CA LEU A 138 -7.39 11.45 20.34
C LEU A 138 -6.70 12.41 21.33
N SER A 139 -6.19 13.54 20.84
CA SER A 139 -5.40 14.50 21.62
C SER A 139 -6.25 15.60 22.27
N PHE A 140 -7.40 15.91 21.69
CA PHE A 140 -8.31 16.95 22.16
C PHE A 140 -9.69 16.36 22.43
N GLY A 141 -10.04 16.23 23.71
CA GLY A 141 -11.43 16.02 24.11
C GLY A 141 -12.27 17.19 23.61
N ILE A 142 -13.32 16.91 22.85
CA ILE A 142 -14.25 17.92 22.32
C ILE A 142 -14.81 18.73 23.50
N VAL A 143 -14.30 19.94 23.73
CA VAL A 143 -14.99 20.92 24.58
C VAL A 143 -16.14 21.46 23.75
N LYS A 144 -17.33 20.84 23.90
CA LYS A 144 -18.56 21.44 23.42
C LYS A 144 -18.83 22.70 24.24
N HIS A 145 -18.43 23.86 23.71
CA HIS A 145 -18.95 25.12 24.20
C HIS A 145 -20.44 25.18 23.90
N ARG A 146 -21.20 25.34 24.98
CA ARG A 146 -22.66 25.48 25.03
C ARG A 146 -23.10 26.84 24.50
#